data_AF-A0A392UNE6-F1
#
_entry.id   AF-A0A392UNE6-F1
#
_cell.length_a   1.000
_cell.length_b   1.000
_cell.length_c   1.000
_cell.angle_alpha   90.00
_cell.angle_beta   90.00
_cell.angle_gamma   90.00
#
_symmetry.space_group_name_H-M   'P 1'
#
loop_
_entity.id
_entity.type
_entity.pdbx_description
1 polymer ?
#
loop_
_entity_poly.entity_id
_entity_poly.type
_entity_poly.pdbx_seq_one_letter_code
_entity_poly.pdbx_strand_id
1 'polypeptide(L)' 'VRRFDQPQKYKPFVSRCIMQGDLGIGSVREVNVKSGLPATTSTERLEQLDDEEHILGIRIVGGDHRLRV' A
#
# COMPACT_ATOMS: atom_id res chain seq x y z
N VAL A 1 6.59 -7.73 -7.59
CA VAL A 1 5.43 -7.30 -6.78
C VAL A 1 5.69 -7.37 -5.26
N ARG A 2 6.59 -8.23 -4.77
CA ARG A 2 6.99 -8.40 -3.34
C ARG A 2 7.23 -7.12 -2.50
N ARG A 3 7.78 -6.05 -3.10
CA ARG A 3 8.19 -4.85 -2.35
C ARG A 3 6.97 -4.05 -1.86
N PHE A 4 6.61 -4.27 -0.59
CA PHE A 4 5.58 -3.48 0.10
C PHE A 4 6.02 -2.04 0.38
N ASP A 5 7.31 -1.75 0.47
CA ASP A 5 7.81 -0.38 0.66
C ASP A 5 7.89 0.43 -0.64
N GLN A 6 7.94 -0.23 -1.81
CA GLN A 6 8.15 0.39 -3.12
C GLN A 6 7.07 0.05 -4.17
N PRO A 7 5.79 0.35 -3.91
CA PRO A 7 4.72 0.12 -4.87
C PRO A 7 4.88 0.91 -6.18
N GLN A 8 5.60 2.04 -6.18
CA GLN A 8 5.86 2.86 -7.37
C GLN A 8 6.49 2.06 -8.51
N LYS A 9 7.26 1.00 -8.18
CA LYS A 9 7.96 0.17 -9.18
C LYS A 9 7.01 -0.68 -10.03
N TYR A 10 5.79 -0.93 -9.56
CA TYR A 10 4.84 -1.82 -10.25
C TYR A 10 3.40 -1.30 -10.30
N LYS A 11 3.05 -0.25 -9.56
CA LYS A 11 1.75 0.43 -9.63
C LYS A 11 1.93 1.81 -10.29
N PRO A 12 1.52 2.01 -11.56
CA PRO A 12 1.85 3.20 -12.34
C PRO A 12 1.28 4.50 -11.77
N PHE A 13 0.16 4.43 -11.04
CA PHE A 13 -0.49 5.61 -10.47
C PHE A 13 0.06 6.00 -9.10
N VAL A 14 0.98 5.23 -8.51
CA VAL A 14 1.55 5.56 -7.20
C VAL A 14 2.67 6.58 -7.37
N SER A 15 2.53 7.73 -6.73
CA SER A 15 3.52 8.81 -6.77
C SER A 15 4.48 8.78 -5.59
N ARG A 16 4.00 8.34 -4.42
CA ARG A 16 4.78 8.29 -3.19
C ARG A 16 4.31 7.14 -2.31
N CYS A 17 5.24 6.58 -1.55
CA CYS A 17 5.01 5.58 -0.53
C CYS A 17 5.88 5.94 0.66
N ILE A 18 5.28 5.98 1.85
CA ILE A 18 5.96 6.29 3.11
C ILE A 18 5.66 5.13 4.06
N MET A 19 6.70 4.44 4.51
CA MET A 19 6.58 3.39 5.52
C MET A 19 6.47 4.00 6.91
N GLN A 20 5.63 3.41 7.76
CA GLN A 20 5.59 3.67 9.19
C GLN A 20 6.32 2.54 9.91
N GLY A 21 7.57 2.80 10.29
CA GLY A 21 8.44 1.82 10.93
C GLY A 21 9.06 0.81 9.96
N ASP A 22 9.53 -0.30 10.52
CA ASP A 22 10.23 -1.35 9.77
C ASP A 22 9.29 -2.21 8.94
N LEU A 23 9.85 -2.97 7.99
CA LEU A 23 9.10 -3.85 7.10
C LEU A 23 8.86 -5.23 7.74
N GLY A 24 7.59 -5.57 7.98
CA GLY A 24 7.15 -6.86 8.51
C GLY A 24 5.62 -7.00 8.45
N ILE A 25 5.09 -8.16 8.81
CA ILE A 25 3.64 -8.34 8.93
C ILE A 25 3.10 -7.36 9.97
N GLY A 26 2.00 -6.68 9.64
CA GLY A 26 1.41 -5.61 10.45
C GLY A 26 1.96 -4.21 10.13
N SER A 27 3.07 -4.10 9.38
CA SER A 27 3.62 -2.80 8.99
C SER A 27 2.61 -2.00 8.16
N VAL A 28 2.64 -0.69 8.36
CA VAL A 28 1.72 0.25 7.71
C VAL A 28 2.50 1.15 6.76
N ARG A 29 1.88 1.46 5.62
CA ARG A 29 2.38 2.45 4.68
C ARG A 29 1.29 3.45 4.32
N GLU A 30 1.70 4.68 4.04
CA GLU A 30 0.87 5.67 3.37
C GLU A 30 1.26 5.74 1.90
N VAL A 31 0.28 5.55 1.02
CA VAL A 31 0.45 5.58 -0.43
C VAL A 31 -0.26 6.80 -0.98
N ASN A 32 0.45 7.60 -1.77
CA ASN A 32 -0.14 8.68 -2.55
C ASN A 32 -0.29 8.23 -4.01
N VAL A 33 -1.46 8.48 -4.60
CA VAL A 33 -1.74 8.18 -6.00
C VAL A 33 -1.99 9.46 -6.80
N LYS A 34 -1.56 9.45 -8.07
CA LYS A 34 -1.85 10.47 -9.07
C LYS A 34 -2.98 9.94 -9.95
N SER A 35 -4.23 10.15 -9.52
CA SER A 35 -5.44 9.73 -10.26
C SER A 35 -6.09 10.87 -11.05
N GLY A 36 -5.67 12.12 -10.83
CA GLY A 36 -6.39 13.31 -11.32
C GLY A 36 -7.72 13.56 -10.59
N LEU A 37 -8.02 12.76 -9.55
CA LEU A 37 -9.20 12.88 -8.71
C LEU A 37 -8.80 13.40 -7.31
N PRO A 38 -9.72 14.03 -6.56
CA PRO A 38 -9.42 14.58 -5.23
C PRO A 38 -8.93 13.54 -4.21
N ALA A 39 -9.40 12.29 -4.32
CA ALA A 39 -8.97 11.20 -3.44
C ALA A 39 -7.58 10.72 -3.86
N THR A 40 -6.58 10.99 -3.02
CA THR A 40 -5.17 10.80 -3.38
C THR A 40 -4.40 9.94 -2.41
N THR A 41 -4.93 9.66 -1.21
CA THR A 41 -4.20 8.92 -0.17
C THR A 41 -4.85 7.59 0.20
N SER A 42 -4.02 6.59 0.51
CA SER A 42 -4.41 5.28 1.03
C SER A 42 -3.48 4.88 2.17
N THR A 43 -4.04 4.54 3.33
CA THR A 43 -3.29 3.94 4.43
C THR A 43 -3.46 2.44 4.35
N GLU A 44 -2.36 1.71 4.18
CA GLU A 44 -2.37 0.29 3.87
C GLU A 44 -1.55 -0.49 4.91
N ARG A 45 -2.02 -1.66 5.31
CA ARG A 45 -1.33 -2.59 6.21
C ARG A 45 -0.94 -3.86 5.47
N LEU A 46 0.27 -4.35 5.72
CA LEU A 46 0.73 -5.66 5.25
C LEU A 46 0.12 -6.75 6.14
N GLU A 47 -0.75 -7.58 5.57
CA GLU A 47 -1.43 -8.67 6.28
C GLU A 47 -0.75 -10.03 6.02
N GLN A 48 -0.20 -10.22 4.82
CA GLN A 48 0.45 -11.47 4.42
C GLN A 48 1.63 -11.20 3.50
N LEU A 49 2.72 -11.93 3.71
CA LEU A 49 3.89 -11.95 2.85
C LEU A 49 4.42 -13.38 2.82
N ASP A 50 4.19 -14.06 1.71
CA ASP A 50 4.68 -15.41 1.45
C ASP A 50 5.56 -15.37 0.20
N ASP A 51 6.85 -15.64 0.37
CA ASP A 51 7.81 -15.58 -0.73
C ASP A 51 7.79 -16.85 -1.60
N GLU A 52 7.45 -18.00 -1.01
CA GLU A 52 7.41 -19.30 -1.70
C GLU A 52 6.17 -19.38 -2.60
N GLU A 53 5.01 -19.02 -2.03
CA GLU A 53 3.73 -18.99 -2.76
C GLU A 53 3.50 -17.66 -3.52
N HIS A 54 4.44 -16.73 -3.43
CA HIS A 54 4.40 -15.40 -4.05
C HIS A 54 3.16 -14.55 -3.68
N ILE A 55 2.71 -14.66 -2.42
CA ILE A 55 1.53 -13.96 -1.92
C ILE A 55 1.93 -12.63 -1.25
N LEU A 56 1.27 -11.55 -1.66
CA LEU A 56 1.32 -10.24 -1.00
C LEU A 56 -0.10 -9.80 -0.65
N GLY A 57 -0.48 -9.97 0.62
CA GLY A 57 -1.77 -9.58 1.16
C GLY A 57 -1.72 -8.18 1.78
N ILE A 58 -2.55 -7.27 1.29
CA ILE A 58 -2.61 -5.88 1.76
C ILE A 58 -4.05 -5.52 2.10
N ARG A 59 -4.25 -4.83 3.22
CA ARG A 59 -5.54 -4.27 3.61
C ARG A 59 -5.48 -2.75 3.64
N ILE A 60 -6.42 -2.09 2.97
CA ILE A 60 -6.62 -0.65 3.09
C ILE A 60 -7.33 -0.39 4.42
N VAL A 61 -6.66 0.30 5.33
CA VAL A 61 -7.16 0.61 6.68
C VAL A 61 -7.60 2.06 6.84
N GLY A 62 -7.24 2.93 5.90
CA GLY A 62 -7.52 4.37 5.95
C GLY A 62 -7.27 5.07 4.61
N GLY A 63 -7.36 6.39 4.63
CA GLY A 63 -7.22 7.24 3.44
C GLY A 63 -8.54 7.49 2.71
N ASP A 64 -8.45 8.33 1.68
CA ASP A 64 -9.59 8.83 0.91
C ASP A 64 -10.27 7.73 0.07
N HIS A 65 -9.50 6.69 -0.29
CA HIS A 65 -10.01 5.55 -1.05
C HIS A 65 -10.73 4.50 -0.21
N ARG A 66 -10.74 4.62 1.12
CA ARG A 66 -11.42 3.65 1.96
C ARG A 66 -12.94 3.80 1.77
N LEU A 67 -13.50 2.99 0.87
CA LEU A 67 -14.93 2.81 0.74
C LEU A 67 -15.47 2.32 2.10
N ARG A 68 -16.23 3.19 2.77
CA ARG A 68 -17.02 2.83 3.95
C ARG A 68 -18.37 2.36 3.42
N VAL A 69 -18.52 1.06 3.22
CA VAL A 69 -19.81 0.39 3.09
C VAL A 69 -20.12 -0.34 4.39
#